data_AF-A0A0A0R1N1-F1
#
_entry.id   AF-A0A0A0R1N1-F1
#
_cell.length_a   1.000
_cell.length_b   1.000
_cell.length_c   1.000
_cell.angle_alpha   90.00
_cell.angle_beta   90.00
_cell.angle_gamma   90.00
#
_symmetry.space_group_name_H-M   'P 1'
#
loop_
_entity.id
_entity.type
_entity.pdbx_description
1 polymer ?
#
loop_
_entity_poly.entity_id
_entity_poly.type
_entity_poly.pdbx_seq_one_letter_code
_entity_poly.pdbx_strand_id
1 'polypeptide(L)'
;EAYTVFADLFDPIIEDYHGGFKKTDKHPPKNWGDVGSLGNLDPNGEFVVSTRVRCGRSLEGYPFNPCLTEEQYKEMEAKVSSTLSGLEGELKGTFYPLTGMAKDVQQKLIDDHFLFKEGDRFLQAANACRFWPSGRGIYHNDNKTFLVWCNEEDHLRLISMQMGGDLGQVYRRLVTAVNDIEKRVPFSHNDRLGFLTFCPTNLGTTVRASVHIKVPKLAANKAKLDEVAGKFNLQ
;
A
#
# COMPACT_ATOMS: atom_id res chain seq x y z
N GLU A 1 -8.31 7.66 -17.14
CA GLU A 1 -8.05 8.29 -18.45
C GLU A 1 -6.63 8.04 -18.96
N ALA A 2 -5.58 8.42 -18.23
CA ALA A 2 -4.18 8.24 -18.67
C ALA A 2 -3.84 6.81 -19.13
N TYR A 3 -4.26 5.79 -18.37
CA TYR A 3 -4.09 4.37 -18.74
C TYR A 3 -4.79 3.97 -20.05
N THR A 4 -5.76 4.75 -20.52
CA THR A 4 -6.47 4.51 -21.79
C THR A 4 -5.86 5.34 -22.92
N VAL A 5 -5.64 6.64 -22.69
CA VAL A 5 -5.10 7.57 -23.70
C VAL A 5 -3.67 7.19 -24.10
N PHE A 6 -2.86 6.76 -23.13
CA PHE A 6 -1.47 6.36 -23.34
C PHE A 6 -1.29 4.84 -23.28
N ALA A 7 -2.34 4.07 -23.64
CA ALA A 7 -2.34 2.61 -23.54
C ALA A 7 -1.20 1.96 -24.34
N ASP A 8 -0.84 2.51 -25.50
CA ASP A 8 0.26 1.95 -26.31
C ASP A 8 1.64 2.04 -25.62
N LEU A 9 1.78 2.91 -24.62
CA LEU A 9 2.94 2.95 -23.73
C LEU A 9 2.73 2.07 -22.49
N PHE A 10 1.58 2.19 -21.83
CA PHE A 10 1.32 1.50 -20.55
C PHE A 10 1.11 0.01 -20.69
N ASP A 11 0.36 -0.44 -21.70
CA ASP A 11 0.03 -1.87 -21.90
C ASP A 11 1.28 -2.76 -21.96
N PRO A 12 2.31 -2.48 -22.78
CA PRO A 12 3.51 -3.32 -22.80
C PRO A 12 4.30 -3.28 -21.48
N ILE A 13 4.32 -2.14 -20.78
CA ILE A 13 4.99 -2.02 -19.47
C ILE A 13 4.25 -2.83 -18.40
N ILE A 14 2.92 -2.79 -18.41
CA ILE A 14 2.07 -3.57 -17.51
C ILE A 14 2.24 -5.07 -17.80
N GLU A 15 2.23 -5.46 -19.07
CA GLU A 15 2.42 -6.85 -19.49
C GLU A 15 3.78 -7.39 -19.04
N ASP A 16 4.86 -6.64 -19.25
CA ASP A 16 6.22 -7.00 -18.85
C ASP A 16 6.34 -7.11 -17.32
N TYR A 17 5.97 -6.06 -16.58
CA TYR A 17 6.13 -6.01 -15.13
C TYR A 17 5.33 -7.08 -14.39
N HIS A 18 4.09 -7.34 -14.82
CA HIS A 18 3.21 -8.31 -14.17
C HIS A 18 3.36 -9.74 -14.71
N GLY A 19 4.37 -10.00 -15.55
CA GLY A 19 4.71 -11.34 -16.01
C GLY A 19 3.66 -11.97 -16.93
N GLY A 20 2.98 -11.15 -17.74
CA GLY A 20 1.93 -11.57 -18.67
C GLY A 20 0.56 -10.97 -18.33
N PHE A 21 0.20 -9.91 -19.04
CA PHE A 21 -1.12 -9.26 -18.97
C PHE A 21 -1.45 -8.56 -20.29
N LYS A 22 -1.99 -9.30 -21.26
CA LYS A 22 -2.23 -8.82 -22.62
C LYS A 22 -3.29 -7.72 -22.65
N LYS A 23 -3.35 -6.98 -23.75
CA LYS A 23 -4.39 -5.97 -24.00
C LYS A 23 -5.82 -6.54 -23.92
N THR A 24 -6.00 -7.81 -24.24
CA THR A 24 -7.28 -8.53 -24.19
C THR A 24 -7.64 -9.09 -22.81
N ASP A 25 -6.66 -9.19 -21.91
CA ASP A 25 -6.86 -9.77 -20.59
C ASP A 25 -7.61 -8.79 -19.68
N LYS A 26 -8.29 -9.33 -18.67
CA LYS A 26 -8.98 -8.56 -17.63
C LYS A 26 -8.57 -9.07 -16.26
N HIS A 27 -8.29 -8.15 -15.35
CA HIS A 27 -8.06 -8.47 -13.96
C HIS A 27 -9.33 -9.12 -13.37
N PRO A 28 -9.20 -10.21 -12.59
CA PRO A 28 -10.36 -10.87 -12.02
C PRO A 28 -11.08 -9.99 -10.99
N PRO A 29 -12.35 -10.29 -10.67
CA PRO A 29 -13.03 -9.67 -9.52
C PRO A 29 -12.23 -9.85 -8.23
N LYS A 30 -12.35 -8.88 -7.31
CA LYS A 30 -11.73 -8.96 -5.98
C LYS A 30 -12.11 -10.27 -5.29
N ASN A 31 -11.11 -11.06 -4.91
CA ASN A 31 -11.29 -12.29 -4.16
C ASN A 31 -10.18 -12.42 -3.11
N TRP A 32 -10.55 -12.43 -1.83
CA TRP A 32 -9.58 -12.59 -0.72
C TRP A 32 -9.20 -14.05 -0.45
N GLY A 33 -9.88 -15.01 -1.08
CA GLY A 33 -9.71 -16.44 -0.84
C GLY A 33 -10.19 -16.87 0.54
N ASP A 34 -9.81 -18.09 0.94
CA ASP A 34 -9.97 -18.56 2.31
C ASP A 34 -8.88 -17.95 3.20
N VAL A 35 -9.24 -16.88 3.93
CA VAL A 35 -8.32 -16.18 4.84
C VAL A 35 -7.86 -17.03 6.04
N GLY A 36 -8.50 -18.18 6.28
CA GLY A 36 -8.10 -19.16 7.28
C GLY A 36 -6.99 -20.11 6.82
N SER A 37 -6.76 -20.22 5.52
CA SER A 37 -5.76 -21.13 4.94
C SER A 37 -4.30 -20.67 5.13
N LEU A 38 -4.08 -19.40 5.45
CA LEU A 38 -2.75 -18.83 5.66
C LEU A 38 -2.33 -18.97 7.12
N GLY A 39 -1.10 -19.46 7.33
CA GLY A 39 -0.50 -19.66 8.65
C GLY A 39 0.76 -18.84 8.89
N ASN A 40 1.51 -19.23 9.93
CA ASN A 40 2.81 -18.65 10.24
C ASN A 40 3.89 -19.19 9.29
N LEU A 41 4.58 -18.28 8.61
CA LEU A 41 5.64 -18.56 7.64
C LEU A 41 6.93 -19.08 8.29
N ASP A 42 7.11 -18.80 9.59
CA ASP A 42 8.29 -19.19 10.37
C ASP A 42 7.90 -19.45 11.83
N PRO A 43 7.31 -20.63 12.14
CA PRO A 43 6.84 -20.97 13.48
C PRO A 43 7.93 -20.96 14.56
N ASN A 44 9.19 -21.20 14.18
CA ASN A 44 10.32 -21.21 15.10
C ASN A 44 10.91 -19.81 15.33
N GLY A 45 10.55 -18.82 14.50
CA GLY A 45 11.01 -17.44 14.62
C GLY A 45 12.51 -17.25 14.33
N GLU A 46 13.10 -18.14 13.53
CA GLU A 46 14.55 -18.13 13.25
C GLU A 46 14.93 -17.14 12.15
N PHE A 47 14.02 -16.88 11.22
CA PHE A 47 14.26 -16.14 9.98
C PHE A 47 13.44 -14.86 9.90
N VAL A 48 12.13 -14.91 10.09
CA VAL A 48 11.21 -13.79 9.83
C VAL A 48 11.19 -12.84 11.02
N VAL A 49 11.60 -11.59 10.78
CA VAL A 49 11.59 -10.51 11.77
C VAL A 49 10.19 -9.92 11.88
N SER A 50 9.57 -9.59 10.75
CA SER A 50 8.24 -8.97 10.71
C SER A 50 7.53 -9.28 9.41
N THR A 51 6.21 -9.38 9.45
CA THR A 51 5.35 -9.61 8.28
C THR A 51 4.47 -8.39 8.05
N ARG A 52 4.30 -8.01 6.78
CA ARG A 52 3.50 -6.85 6.37
C ARG A 52 2.76 -7.14 5.08
N VAL A 53 1.46 -6.87 5.06
CA VAL A 53 0.63 -6.85 3.86
C VAL A 53 0.02 -5.47 3.70
N ARG A 54 0.16 -4.88 2.52
CA ARG A 54 -0.48 -3.60 2.16
C ARG A 54 -1.37 -3.72 0.94
N CYS A 55 -2.29 -2.79 0.78
CA CYS A 55 -2.96 -2.50 -0.49
C CYS A 55 -3.06 -0.99 -0.74
N GLY A 56 -3.18 -0.60 -2.00
CA GLY A 56 -3.39 0.78 -2.44
C GLY A 56 -4.85 1.02 -2.83
N ARG A 57 -5.37 2.21 -2.58
CA ARG A 57 -6.71 2.61 -3.05
C ARG A 57 -6.71 4.07 -3.49
N SER A 58 -7.46 4.33 -4.56
CA SER A 58 -7.68 5.67 -5.09
C SER A 58 -9.14 6.04 -4.93
N LEU A 59 -9.39 7.16 -4.25
CA LEU A 59 -10.73 7.73 -4.07
C LEU A 59 -11.38 8.07 -5.42
N GLU A 60 -12.60 7.58 -5.63
CA GLU A 60 -13.41 7.97 -6.79
C GLU A 60 -13.71 9.48 -6.75
N GLY A 61 -13.64 10.14 -7.92
CA GLY A 61 -13.84 11.58 -8.07
C GLY A 61 -12.57 12.44 -7.94
N TYR A 62 -11.44 11.87 -7.52
CA TYR A 62 -10.16 12.57 -7.45
C TYR A 62 -9.16 11.99 -8.45
N PRO A 63 -8.41 12.82 -9.20
CA PRO A 63 -7.32 12.34 -10.03
C PRO A 63 -6.09 12.01 -9.18
N PHE A 64 -5.06 11.39 -9.78
CA PHE A 64 -3.81 11.14 -9.08
C PHE A 64 -3.01 12.43 -8.80
N ASN A 65 -2.02 12.31 -7.92
CA ASN A 65 -1.21 13.40 -7.38
C ASN A 65 -0.78 14.53 -8.36
N PRO A 66 -0.33 14.25 -9.60
CA PRO A 66 0.12 15.30 -10.52
C PRO A 66 -1.01 16.25 -10.94
N CYS A 67 -2.27 15.86 -10.78
CA CYS A 67 -3.45 16.64 -11.16
C CYS A 67 -4.24 17.19 -9.95
N LEU A 68 -3.87 16.82 -8.72
CA LEU A 68 -4.56 17.30 -7.51
C LEU A 68 -4.25 18.77 -7.23
N THR A 69 -5.24 19.54 -6.78
CA THR A 69 -5.02 20.86 -6.16
C THR A 69 -4.73 20.72 -4.66
N GLU A 70 -4.23 21.78 -4.03
CA GLU A 70 -4.02 21.77 -2.57
C GLU A 70 -5.33 21.57 -1.80
N GLU A 71 -6.42 22.19 -2.25
CA GLU A 71 -7.75 22.04 -1.66
C GLU A 71 -8.23 20.59 -1.74
N GLN A 72 -8.00 19.92 -2.87
CA GLN A 72 -8.37 18.51 -3.02
C GLN A 72 -7.58 17.62 -2.05
N TYR A 73 -6.29 17.88 -1.83
CA TYR A 73 -5.52 17.16 -0.79
C TYR A 73 -6.16 17.29 0.60
N LYS A 74 -6.57 18.50 0.99
CA LYS A 74 -7.23 18.77 2.28
C LYS A 74 -8.62 18.12 2.35
N GLU A 75 -9.38 18.17 1.27
CA GLU A 75 -10.71 17.54 1.19
C GLU A 75 -10.60 16.01 1.35
N MET A 76 -9.65 15.39 0.65
CA MET A 76 -9.36 13.96 0.75
C MET A 76 -8.91 13.59 2.17
N GLU A 77 -8.02 14.38 2.79
CA GLU A 77 -7.60 14.19 4.18
C GLU A 77 -8.79 14.22 5.14
N ALA A 78 -9.67 15.22 5.03
CA ALA A 78 -10.85 15.35 5.88
C ALA A 78 -11.82 14.17 5.71
N LYS A 79 -12.07 13.75 4.47
CA LYS A 79 -12.93 12.60 4.15
C LYS A 79 -12.36 11.29 4.72
N VAL A 80 -11.05 11.07 4.54
CA VAL A 80 -10.35 9.87 5.00
C VAL A 80 -10.29 9.84 6.53
N SER A 81 -9.83 10.91 7.17
CA SER A 81 -9.73 10.98 8.63
C SER A 81 -11.09 10.77 9.32
N SER A 82 -12.15 11.39 8.81
CA SER A 82 -13.52 11.19 9.28
C SER A 82 -13.96 9.73 9.14
N THR A 83 -13.72 9.11 7.97
CA THR A 83 -14.03 7.69 7.75
C THR A 83 -13.32 6.78 8.75
N LEU A 84 -12.01 7.00 8.95
CA LEU A 84 -11.16 6.17 9.79
C LEU A 84 -11.43 6.35 11.29
N SER A 85 -11.97 7.50 11.72
CA SER A 85 -12.40 7.70 13.11
C SER A 85 -13.55 6.79 13.54
N GLY A 86 -14.32 6.26 12.58
CA GLY A 86 -15.39 5.30 12.84
C GLY A 86 -14.95 3.84 12.86
N LEU A 87 -13.64 3.54 12.79
CA LEU A 87 -13.15 2.17 12.93
C LEU A 87 -13.18 1.74 14.41
N GLU A 88 -13.53 0.49 14.63
CA GLU A 88 -13.75 -0.09 15.96
C GLU A 88 -12.87 -1.32 16.21
N GLY A 89 -12.92 -1.86 17.43
CA GLY A 89 -12.19 -3.07 17.82
C GLY A 89 -10.68 -2.93 17.63
N GLU A 90 -10.04 -3.96 17.05
CA GLU A 90 -8.59 -3.97 16.77
C GLU A 90 -8.16 -2.85 15.81
N LEU A 91 -9.08 -2.33 14.98
CA LEU A 91 -8.78 -1.32 13.97
C LEU A 91 -8.89 0.11 14.50
N LYS A 92 -9.49 0.30 15.68
CA LYS A 92 -9.65 1.63 16.29
C LYS A 92 -8.29 2.29 16.51
N GLY A 93 -8.22 3.56 16.16
CA GLY A 93 -6.97 4.31 16.14
C GLY A 93 -7.17 5.80 15.96
N THR A 94 -6.07 6.49 15.75
CA THR A 94 -6.01 7.95 15.63
C THR A 94 -5.40 8.35 14.31
N PHE A 95 -5.95 9.40 13.69
CA PHE A 95 -5.35 10.05 12.53
C PHE A 95 -4.42 11.18 12.97
N TYR A 96 -3.20 11.18 12.46
CA TYR A 96 -2.17 12.16 12.73
C TYR A 96 -1.81 12.88 11.42
N PRO A 97 -2.29 14.13 11.24
CA PRO A 97 -1.87 14.97 10.12
C PRO A 97 -0.35 15.17 10.16
N LEU A 98 0.32 15.16 9.00
CA LEU A 98 1.72 15.55 8.91
C LEU A 98 1.88 17.07 9.10
N THR A 99 0.87 17.85 8.71
CA THR A 99 0.85 19.29 8.99
C THR A 99 0.82 19.53 10.49
N GLY A 100 1.85 20.19 11.01
CA GLY A 100 2.00 20.44 12.45
C GLY A 100 2.59 19.29 13.27
N MET A 101 2.94 18.16 12.63
CA MET A 101 3.66 17.07 13.32
C MET A 101 5.08 17.50 13.68
N ALA A 102 5.47 17.26 14.94
CA ALA A 102 6.84 17.52 15.38
C ALA A 102 7.84 16.62 14.63
N LYS A 103 9.01 17.17 14.27
CA LYS A 103 9.97 16.49 13.40
C LYS A 103 10.60 15.25 14.03
N ASP A 104 10.78 15.24 15.34
CA ASP A 104 11.23 14.07 16.10
C ASP A 104 10.19 12.93 16.09
N VAL A 105 8.91 13.27 16.20
CA VAL A 105 7.80 12.30 16.05
C VAL A 105 7.75 11.75 14.63
N GLN A 106 7.85 12.62 13.62
CA GLN A 106 7.88 12.23 12.21
C GLN A 106 9.05 11.27 11.94
N GLN A 107 10.27 11.61 12.40
CA GLN A 107 11.46 10.79 12.21
C GLN A 107 11.33 9.44 12.92
N LYS A 108 10.82 9.40 14.15
CA LYS A 108 10.60 8.15 14.89
C LYS A 108 9.64 7.22 14.15
N LEU A 109 8.57 7.74 13.56
CA LEU A 109 7.65 6.94 12.75
C LEU A 109 8.30 6.39 11.48
N ILE A 110 9.24 7.12 10.86
CA ILE A 110 10.01 6.64 9.71
C ILE A 110 10.98 5.52 10.14
N ASP A 111 11.70 5.72 11.26
CA ASP A 111 12.68 4.78 11.78
C ASP A 111 12.03 3.46 12.24
N ASP A 112 10.84 3.55 12.82
CA ASP A 112 10.03 2.38 13.20
C ASP A 112 9.35 1.69 11.97
N HIS A 113 9.64 2.14 10.75
CA HIS A 113 9.05 1.66 9.49
C HIS A 113 7.52 1.86 9.35
N PHE A 114 6.96 2.82 10.09
CA PHE A 114 5.52 3.12 10.08
C PHE A 114 5.12 4.25 9.13
N LEU A 115 5.97 5.24 8.88
CA LEU A 115 5.68 6.39 8.01
C LEU A 115 6.49 6.35 6.72
N PHE A 116 5.90 6.85 5.62
CA PHE A 116 6.59 7.05 4.35
C PHE A 116 7.70 8.09 4.46
N LYS A 117 8.72 7.97 3.61
CA LYS A 117 9.83 8.93 3.57
C LYS A 117 9.41 10.21 2.85
N GLU A 118 9.79 11.34 3.42
CA GLU A 118 9.68 12.64 2.75
C GLU A 118 10.74 12.74 1.64
N GLY A 119 10.35 13.27 0.47
CA GLY A 119 11.29 13.62 -0.59
C GLY A 119 11.82 12.46 -1.45
N ASP A 120 11.00 11.46 -1.76
CA ASP A 120 11.36 10.46 -2.78
C ASP A 120 11.57 11.15 -4.15
N ARG A 121 12.76 10.96 -4.72
CA ARG A 121 13.17 11.63 -5.96
C ARG A 121 12.27 11.28 -7.16
N PHE A 122 11.73 10.06 -7.22
CA PHE A 122 10.89 9.62 -8.32
C PHE A 122 9.49 10.23 -8.21
N LEU A 123 8.93 10.27 -6.99
CA LEU A 123 7.66 10.96 -6.73
C LEU A 123 7.76 12.46 -6.98
N GLN A 124 8.86 13.09 -6.58
CA GLN A 124 9.12 14.51 -6.85
C GLN A 124 9.19 14.79 -8.34
N ALA A 125 9.97 14.01 -9.11
CA ALA A 125 10.09 14.17 -10.56
C ALA A 125 8.75 13.96 -11.29
N ALA A 126 7.86 13.14 -10.74
CA ALA A 126 6.52 12.91 -11.26
C ALA A 126 5.50 13.99 -10.85
N ASN A 127 5.91 15.07 -10.18
CA ASN A 127 5.02 16.09 -9.60
C ASN A 127 4.02 15.52 -8.58
N ALA A 128 4.33 14.40 -7.94
CA ALA A 128 3.45 13.71 -7.00
C ALA A 128 3.54 14.25 -5.55
N CYS A 129 4.50 15.13 -5.26
CA CYS A 129 4.72 15.68 -3.92
C CYS A 129 4.35 17.17 -3.79
N ARG A 130 3.56 17.73 -4.72
CA ARG A 130 3.16 19.15 -4.66
C ARG A 130 2.41 19.45 -3.36
N PHE A 131 2.59 20.67 -2.85
CA PHE A 131 1.96 21.20 -1.63
C PHE A 131 2.31 20.46 -0.34
N TRP A 132 3.41 19.69 -0.31
CA TRP A 132 3.80 18.96 0.91
C TRP A 132 4.00 19.87 2.14
N PRO A 133 3.51 19.50 3.35
CA PRO A 133 2.80 18.26 3.72
C PRO A 133 1.26 18.40 3.74
N SER A 134 0.71 19.40 3.04
CA SER A 134 -0.74 19.68 3.03
C SER A 134 -1.55 18.46 2.60
N GLY A 135 -2.56 18.09 3.40
CA GLY A 135 -3.43 16.92 3.19
C GLY A 135 -2.78 15.56 3.45
N ARG A 136 -1.53 15.49 3.90
CA ARG A 136 -0.84 14.21 4.17
C ARG A 136 -1.02 13.83 5.63
N GLY A 137 -1.19 12.54 5.88
CA GLY A 137 -1.38 12.04 7.23
C GLY A 137 -1.12 10.55 7.35
N ILE A 138 -1.06 10.10 8.59
CA ILE A 138 -1.01 8.69 8.94
C ILE A 138 -2.09 8.39 9.98
N TYR A 139 -2.86 7.35 9.74
CA TYR A 139 -3.69 6.71 10.75
C TYR A 139 -2.96 5.48 11.28
N HIS A 140 -3.09 5.20 12.57
CA HIS A 140 -2.78 3.87 13.08
C HIS A 140 -3.57 3.55 14.36
N ASN A 141 -3.77 2.26 14.61
CA ASN A 141 -4.23 1.77 15.90
C ASN A 141 -3.14 1.89 16.97
N ASP A 142 -3.50 1.73 18.25
CA ASP A 142 -2.57 1.91 19.37
C ASP A 142 -1.39 0.92 19.31
N ASN A 143 -1.66 -0.30 18.84
CA ASN A 143 -0.65 -1.35 18.68
C ASN A 143 0.23 -1.19 17.44
N LYS A 144 -0.06 -0.20 16.58
CA LYS A 144 0.59 0.03 15.28
C LYS A 144 0.65 -1.22 14.39
N THR A 145 -0.38 -2.07 14.49
CA THR A 145 -0.53 -3.28 13.68
C THR A 145 -1.44 -3.07 12.47
N PHE A 146 -2.22 -1.99 12.48
CA PHE A 146 -2.97 -1.49 11.33
C PHE A 146 -2.69 0.00 11.15
N LEU A 147 -2.32 0.39 9.93
CA LEU A 147 -2.00 1.76 9.57
C LEU A 147 -2.64 2.12 8.23
N VAL A 148 -2.92 3.40 8.03
CA VAL A 148 -3.32 3.95 6.73
C VAL A 148 -2.50 5.19 6.44
N TRP A 149 -1.76 5.17 5.33
CA TRP A 149 -1.14 6.39 4.80
C TRP A 149 -2.13 7.13 3.93
N CYS A 150 -2.22 8.44 4.10
CA CYS A 150 -3.08 9.30 3.32
C CYS A 150 -2.23 10.27 2.47
N ASN A 151 -2.53 10.29 1.16
CA ASN A 151 -1.99 11.23 0.18
C ASN A 151 -0.45 11.20 -0.03
N GLU A 152 0.15 10.00 -0.01
CA GLU A 152 1.55 9.82 -0.41
C GLU A 152 1.64 9.49 -1.91
N GLU A 153 2.00 8.27 -2.33
CA GLU A 153 2.06 7.88 -3.75
C GLU A 153 0.66 7.63 -4.32
N ASP A 154 -0.20 6.98 -3.52
CA ASP A 154 -1.61 6.76 -3.78
C ASP A 154 -2.43 7.55 -2.75
N HIS A 155 -3.74 7.70 -2.99
CA HIS A 155 -4.63 8.42 -2.06
C HIS A 155 -4.65 7.73 -0.69
N LEU A 156 -4.68 6.39 -0.70
CA LEU A 156 -4.60 5.55 0.49
C LEU A 156 -3.64 4.39 0.29
N ARG A 157 -2.85 4.11 1.33
CA ARG A 157 -2.15 2.83 1.49
C ARG A 157 -2.58 2.20 2.81
N LEU A 158 -3.39 1.14 2.73
CA LEU A 158 -3.85 0.39 3.89
C LEU A 158 -2.83 -0.70 4.21
N ILE A 159 -2.43 -0.78 5.47
CA ILE A 159 -1.27 -1.56 5.89
C ILE A 159 -1.65 -2.37 7.13
N SER A 160 -1.38 -3.66 7.08
CA SER A 160 -1.36 -4.52 8.26
C SER A 160 0.04 -5.07 8.44
N MET A 161 0.56 -5.04 9.67
CA MET A 161 1.88 -5.58 9.98
C MET A 161 2.01 -5.98 11.44
N GLN A 162 3.02 -6.81 11.73
CA GLN A 162 3.46 -7.15 13.09
C GLN A 162 4.82 -7.84 13.06
N MET A 163 5.44 -7.98 14.23
CA MET A 163 6.63 -8.82 14.40
C MET A 163 6.29 -10.31 14.21
N GLY A 164 7.27 -11.09 13.78
CA GLY A 164 7.14 -12.52 13.50
C GLY A 164 6.52 -12.83 12.13
N GLY A 165 6.26 -14.13 11.92
CA GLY A 165 5.88 -14.70 10.63
C GLY A 165 4.38 -14.97 10.42
N ASP A 166 3.48 -14.55 11.32
CA ASP A 166 2.04 -14.87 11.21
C ASP A 166 1.34 -14.06 10.10
N LEU A 167 1.53 -14.50 8.85
CA LEU A 167 0.87 -13.96 7.68
C LEU A 167 -0.65 -14.09 7.77
N GLY A 168 -1.14 -15.18 8.35
CA GLY A 168 -2.58 -15.41 8.54
C GLY A 168 -3.24 -14.29 9.32
N GLN A 169 -2.69 -13.93 10.47
CA GLN A 169 -3.20 -12.84 11.29
C GLN A 169 -3.09 -11.49 10.58
N VAL A 170 -1.92 -11.19 9.99
CA VAL A 170 -1.68 -9.93 9.27
C VAL A 170 -2.67 -9.77 8.12
N TYR A 171 -2.88 -10.82 7.34
CA TYR A 171 -3.77 -10.80 6.18
C TYR A 171 -5.24 -10.66 6.59
N ARG A 172 -5.70 -11.43 7.59
CA ARG A 172 -7.07 -11.30 8.12
C ARG A 172 -7.37 -9.89 8.60
N ARG A 173 -6.45 -9.26 9.35
CA ARG A 173 -6.60 -7.87 9.79
C ARG A 173 -6.72 -6.91 8.62
N LEU A 174 -5.89 -7.06 7.58
CA LEU A 174 -5.97 -6.23 6.37
C LEU A 174 -7.32 -6.41 5.66
N VAL A 175 -7.76 -7.66 5.46
CA VAL A 175 -9.03 -7.98 4.78
C VAL A 175 -10.21 -7.38 5.53
N THR A 176 -10.25 -7.50 6.86
CA THR A 176 -11.28 -6.88 7.71
C THR A 176 -11.30 -5.37 7.52
N ALA A 177 -10.14 -4.72 7.59
CA ALA A 177 -10.03 -3.27 7.46
C ALA A 177 -10.46 -2.77 6.07
N VAL A 178 -9.99 -3.42 5.01
CA VAL A 178 -10.34 -3.04 3.63
C VAL A 178 -11.84 -3.21 3.39
N ASN A 179 -12.43 -4.32 3.84
CA ASN A 179 -13.87 -4.56 3.65
C ASN A 179 -14.74 -3.59 4.46
N ASP A 180 -14.28 -3.08 5.60
CA ASP A 180 -15.01 -2.05 6.36
C ASP A 180 -14.91 -0.68 5.67
N ILE A 181 -13.69 -0.27 5.29
CA ILE A 181 -13.45 1.03 4.66
C ILE A 181 -14.13 1.13 3.28
N GLU A 182 -14.12 0.05 2.48
CA GLU A 182 -14.78 -0.01 1.17
C GLU A 182 -16.31 0.19 1.24
N LYS A 183 -16.95 -0.06 2.39
CA LYS A 183 -18.40 0.23 2.57
C LYS A 183 -18.68 1.71 2.75
N ARG A 184 -17.67 2.49 3.13
CA ARG A 184 -17.81 3.89 3.55
C ARG A 184 -17.25 4.86 2.51
N VAL A 185 -16.32 4.39 1.68
CA VAL A 185 -15.60 5.21 0.71
C VAL A 185 -15.55 4.51 -0.66
N PRO A 186 -16.06 5.16 -1.71
CA PRO A 186 -15.98 4.62 -3.06
C PRO A 186 -14.54 4.73 -3.59
N PHE A 187 -14.05 3.64 -4.18
CA PHE A 187 -12.72 3.58 -4.79
C PHE A 187 -12.79 3.30 -6.28
N SER A 188 -11.86 3.91 -7.01
CA SER A 188 -11.72 3.74 -8.45
C SER A 188 -11.31 2.31 -8.81
N HIS A 189 -12.20 1.63 -9.52
CA HIS A 189 -11.98 0.32 -10.11
C HIS A 189 -12.22 0.38 -11.62
N ASN A 190 -11.43 -0.38 -12.38
CA ASN A 190 -11.54 -0.51 -13.82
C ASN A 190 -11.74 -1.98 -14.19
N ASP A 191 -12.65 -2.27 -15.11
CA ASP A 191 -12.99 -3.64 -15.53
C ASP A 191 -11.81 -4.45 -16.06
N ARG A 192 -10.81 -3.78 -16.65
CA ARG A 192 -9.59 -4.42 -17.13
C ARG A 192 -8.49 -4.41 -16.07
N LEU A 193 -8.21 -3.25 -15.48
CA LEU A 193 -7.01 -3.04 -14.66
C LEU A 193 -7.21 -3.31 -13.16
N GLY A 194 -8.43 -3.63 -12.73
CA GLY A 194 -8.75 -3.79 -11.31
C GLY A 194 -8.76 -2.45 -10.58
N PHE A 195 -8.31 -2.42 -9.32
CA PHE A 195 -8.19 -1.16 -8.58
C PHE A 195 -7.10 -0.28 -9.19
N LEU A 196 -7.44 0.99 -9.41
CA LEU A 196 -6.53 1.96 -10.01
C LEU A 196 -5.60 2.57 -8.97
N THR A 197 -4.33 2.69 -9.34
CA THR A 197 -3.25 3.28 -8.56
C THR A 197 -2.37 4.14 -9.45
N PHE A 198 -1.59 5.02 -8.82
CA PHE A 198 -0.78 6.01 -9.53
C PHE A 198 0.29 5.36 -10.41
N CYS A 199 0.97 4.32 -9.90
CA CYS A 199 2.01 3.58 -10.60
C CYS A 199 1.45 2.27 -11.21
N PRO A 200 1.76 1.93 -12.48
CA PRO A 200 1.27 0.70 -13.13
C PRO A 200 1.67 -0.59 -12.39
N THR A 201 2.75 -0.57 -11.62
CA THR A 201 3.23 -1.70 -10.83
C THR A 201 2.29 -2.07 -9.67
N ASN A 202 1.41 -1.15 -9.28
CA ASN A 202 0.49 -1.28 -8.15
C ASN A 202 -0.96 -1.52 -8.59
N LEU A 203 -1.24 -1.82 -9.86
CA LEU A 203 -2.60 -2.07 -10.38
C LEU A 203 -3.17 -3.41 -9.88
N GLY A 204 -4.44 -3.66 -10.22
CA GLY A 204 -5.09 -4.95 -9.99
C GLY A 204 -5.49 -5.15 -8.54
N THR A 205 -4.84 -6.10 -7.87
CA THR A 205 -5.05 -6.35 -6.42
C THR A 205 -4.53 -5.19 -5.59
N THR A 206 -3.52 -4.48 -6.09
CA THR A 206 -2.70 -3.49 -5.37
C THR A 206 -1.97 -4.06 -4.15
N VAL A 207 -1.99 -5.37 -3.97
CA VAL A 207 -1.48 -6.04 -2.78
C VAL A 207 0.04 -6.20 -2.86
N ARG A 208 0.73 -5.94 -1.76
CA ARG A 208 2.09 -6.45 -1.55
C ARG A 208 2.19 -7.08 -0.17
N ALA A 209 2.34 -8.39 -0.16
CA ALA A 209 2.75 -9.15 1.01
C ALA A 209 4.28 -9.20 1.05
N SER A 210 4.86 -8.97 2.22
CA SER A 210 6.31 -8.88 2.39
C SER A 210 6.72 -9.31 3.79
N VAL A 211 7.96 -9.79 3.92
CA VAL A 211 8.60 -10.06 5.19
C VAL A 211 9.94 -9.33 5.26
N HIS A 212 10.32 -8.88 6.45
CA HIS A 212 11.73 -8.67 6.77
C HIS A 212 12.29 -10.00 7.25
N ILE A 213 13.31 -10.52 6.58
CA ILE A 213 13.82 -11.89 6.81
C ILE A 213 15.35 -11.91 6.90
N LYS A 214 15.87 -12.76 7.79
CA LYS A 214 17.31 -13.00 7.99
C LYS A 214 17.71 -14.28 7.28
N VAL A 215 18.39 -14.17 6.13
CA VAL A 215 18.91 -15.33 5.37
C VAL A 215 20.41 -15.19 5.10
N PRO A 216 21.26 -15.13 6.15
CA PRO A 216 22.65 -14.71 6.02
C PRO A 216 23.47 -15.54 5.02
N LYS A 217 23.22 -16.85 4.94
CA LYS A 217 23.91 -17.74 3.99
C LYS A 217 23.56 -17.45 2.53
N LEU A 218 22.28 -17.20 2.24
CA LEU A 218 21.83 -16.88 0.87
C LEU A 218 22.18 -15.43 0.51
N ALA A 219 21.99 -14.50 1.45
CA ALA A 219 22.28 -13.07 1.27
C ALA A 219 23.78 -12.77 1.14
N ALA A 220 24.68 -13.67 1.55
CA ALA A 220 26.11 -13.57 1.29
C ALA A 220 26.45 -13.48 -0.21
N ASN A 221 25.56 -13.95 -1.08
CA ASN A 221 25.64 -13.74 -2.53
C ASN A 221 24.34 -13.11 -3.04
N LYS A 222 24.34 -11.78 -3.20
CA LYS A 222 23.17 -11.02 -3.65
C LYS A 222 22.65 -11.48 -5.01
N ALA A 223 23.51 -11.78 -5.97
CA ALA A 223 23.10 -12.29 -7.28
C ALA A 223 22.36 -13.63 -7.15
N LYS A 224 22.82 -14.52 -6.25
CA LYS A 224 22.13 -15.79 -5.99
C LYS A 224 20.80 -15.58 -5.27
N LEU A 225 20.73 -14.65 -4.33
CA LEU A 225 19.49 -14.26 -3.66
C LEU A 225 18.45 -13.77 -4.67
N ASP A 226 18.86 -12.90 -5.59
CA ASP A 226 17.99 -12.31 -6.62
C ASP A 226 17.55 -13.38 -7.64
N GLU A 227 18.44 -14.28 -8.05
CA GLU A 227 18.11 -15.43 -8.90
C GLU A 227 17.05 -16.33 -8.26
N VAL A 228 17.18 -16.62 -6.96
CA VAL A 228 16.23 -17.45 -6.22
C VAL A 228 14.89 -16.72 -6.07
N ALA A 229 14.90 -15.44 -5.68
CA ALA A 229 13.68 -14.63 -5.54
C ALA A 229 12.90 -14.53 -6.87
N GLY A 230 13.60 -14.29 -7.98
CA GLY A 230 12.99 -14.18 -9.31
C GLY A 230 12.25 -15.45 -9.76
N LYS A 231 12.73 -16.64 -9.36
CA LYS A 231 12.05 -17.93 -9.66
C LYS A 231 10.68 -18.06 -8.99
N PHE A 232 10.43 -17.31 -7.92
CA PHE A 232 9.18 -17.30 -7.17
C PHE A 232 8.39 -15.99 -7.35
N ASN A 233 8.77 -15.18 -8.36
CA ASN A 233 8.14 -13.88 -8.63
C ASN A 233 8.22 -12.93 -7.42
N LEU A 234 9.31 -13.01 -6.65
CA LEU A 234 9.58 -12.14 -5.49
C LEU A 234 10.59 -11.03 -5.86
N GLN A 235 10.49 -9.90 -5.16
CA GLN A 235 11.37 -8.73 -5.29
C GLN A 235 12.10 -8.44 -3.98
#